data_AF-A0A9D8L493-F1
#
_entry.id   AF-A0A9D8L493-F1
#
_cell.length_a   1.000
_cell.length_b   1.000
_cell.length_c   1.000
_cell.angle_alpha   90.00
_cell.angle_beta   90.00
_cell.angle_gamma   90.00
#
_symmetry.space_group_name_H-M   'P 1'
#
loop_
_entity.id
_entity.type
_entity.pdbx_description
1 polymer ?
#
loop_
_entity_poly.entity_id
_entity_poly.type
_entity_poly.pdbx_seq_one_letter_code
_entity_poly.pdbx_strand_id
1 'polypeptide(L)'
;MNYRVPAFLLAFALTAPAALLARADTTALPSTATVDQATTSKLVYGLLSDSRYAYRPRPLDAATSQDVFKRYLESLDSGKQFFTRDDVERFAPLAERTGNAIRSGELDPAFEVFAVYRQR
;
A
#
# COMPACT_ATOMS: atom_id res chain seq x y z
N MET A 1 55.77 10.40 -24.23
CA MET A 1 55.21 9.95 -22.94
C MET A 1 53.93 9.20 -23.28
N ASN A 2 54.00 7.87 -23.34
CA ASN A 2 52.98 7.05 -24.00
C ASN A 2 51.99 6.54 -22.94
N TYR A 3 50.79 7.14 -22.89
CA TYR A 3 49.72 6.69 -22.00
C TYR A 3 49.07 5.43 -22.57
N ARG A 4 49.33 4.27 -21.97
CA ARG A 4 48.60 3.04 -22.26
C ARG A 4 47.35 3.03 -21.39
N VAL A 5 46.20 3.34 -21.98
CA VAL A 5 44.92 3.24 -21.27
C VAL A 5 44.68 1.76 -20.97
N PRO A 6 44.55 1.35 -19.69
CA PRO A 6 44.30 -0.04 -19.35
C PRO A 6 42.89 -0.44 -19.81
N ALA A 7 42.78 -1.55 -20.53
CA ALA A 7 41.53 -2.06 -21.12
C ALA A 7 40.38 -2.23 -20.11
N PHE A 8 40.69 -2.31 -18.81
CA PHE A 8 39.71 -2.34 -17.72
C PHE A 8 38.86 -1.06 -17.59
N LEU A 9 39.41 0.12 -17.93
CA LEU A 9 38.64 1.37 -17.88
C LEU A 9 37.60 1.48 -19.01
N LEU A 10 37.85 0.84 -20.16
CA LEU A 10 36.88 0.76 -21.25
C LEU A 10 35.74 -0.22 -20.95
N ALA A 11 36.04 -1.33 -20.24
CA ALA A 11 35.04 -2.32 -19.85
C ALA A 11 34.05 -1.79 -18.80
N PHE A 12 34.49 -0.91 -17.89
CA PHE A 12 33.61 -0.28 -16.90
C PHE A 12 32.67 0.79 -17.51
N ALA A 13 33.12 1.47 -18.57
CA ALA A 13 32.32 2.47 -19.27
C ALA A 13 31.15 1.86 -20.06
N LEU A 14 31.24 0.59 -20.47
CA LEU A 14 30.21 -0.08 -21.26
C LEU A 14 29.13 -0.78 -20.41
N THR A 15 29.42 -1.11 -19.14
CA THR A 15 28.46 -1.81 -18.25
C THR A 15 27.59 -0.86 -17.43
N ALA A 16 28.05 0.37 -17.17
CA ALA A 16 27.28 1.39 -16.46
C ALA A 16 25.93 1.77 -17.11
N PRO A 17 25.80 1.89 -18.45
CA PRO A 17 24.53 2.24 -19.09
C PRO A 17 23.48 1.13 -19.01
N ALA A 18 23.91 -0.14 -19.05
CA ALA A 18 23.01 -1.29 -18.94
C ALA A 18 22.39 -1.41 -17.54
N ALA A 19 23.16 -1.10 -16.49
CA ALA A 19 22.65 -1.04 -15.12
C ALA A 19 21.62 0.08 -14.91
N LEU A 20 21.71 1.18 -15.67
CA LEU A 20 20.75 2.29 -15.60
C LEU A 20 19.44 1.99 -16.34
N LEU A 21 19.50 1.21 -17.43
CA LEU A 21 18.33 0.75 -18.18
C LEU A 21 17.57 -0.39 -17.49
N ALA A 22 18.23 -1.12 -16.60
CA ALA A 22 17.60 -2.10 -15.70
C ALA A 22 16.88 -1.44 -14.51
N ARG A 23 16.84 -0.10 -14.42
CA ARG A 23 16.05 0.63 -13.42
C ARG A 23 14.58 0.31 -13.69
N ALA A 24 14.08 -0.60 -12.85
CA ALA A 24 12.73 -1.16 -12.74
C ALA A 24 11.63 -0.39 -13.47
N ASP A 25 10.73 -1.14 -14.11
CA ASP A 25 9.40 -0.68 -14.50
C ASP A 25 8.73 0.06 -13.33
N THR A 26 8.90 1.38 -13.29
CA THR A 26 8.24 2.26 -12.34
C THR A 26 6.85 2.57 -12.86
N THR A 27 6.01 1.54 -12.94
CA THR A 27 4.57 1.77 -13.03
C THR A 27 4.19 2.50 -11.75
N ALA A 28 3.77 3.76 -11.88
CA ALA A 28 3.32 4.55 -10.74
C ALA A 28 2.22 3.77 -10.02
N LEU A 29 2.35 3.63 -8.70
CA LEU A 29 1.31 3.00 -7.90
C LEU A 29 0.04 3.85 -8.00
N PRO A 30 -1.14 3.23 -8.18
CA PRO A 30 -2.38 3.97 -8.13
C PRO A 30 -2.49 4.66 -6.77
N SER A 31 -2.73 5.97 -6.77
CA SER A 31 -2.88 6.77 -5.55
C SER A 31 -4.32 6.83 -5.05
N THR A 32 -5.27 6.25 -5.80
CA THR A 32 -6.71 6.27 -5.51
C THR A 32 -7.35 4.98 -6.00
N ALA A 33 -8.49 4.64 -5.41
CA ALA A 33 -9.27 3.49 -5.82
C ALA A 33 -9.96 3.73 -7.18
N THR A 34 -10.10 2.66 -7.95
CA THR A 34 -10.98 2.69 -9.12
C THR A 34 -12.44 2.75 -8.70
N VAL A 35 -13.32 3.17 -9.62
CA VAL A 35 -14.78 3.17 -9.41
C VAL A 35 -15.27 1.78 -9.02
N ASP A 36 -14.74 0.73 -9.65
CA ASP A 36 -15.10 -0.66 -9.34
C ASP A 36 -14.66 -1.07 -7.93
N GLN A 37 -13.47 -0.64 -7.48
CA GLN A 37 -12.99 -0.91 -6.13
C GLN A 37 -13.83 -0.19 -5.06
N ALA A 38 -14.16 1.09 -5.28
CA ALA A 38 -15.05 1.85 -4.40
C ALA A 38 -16.44 1.22 -4.33
N THR A 39 -16.98 0.79 -5.48
CA THR A 39 -18.28 0.10 -5.56
C THR A 39 -18.25 -1.25 -4.85
N THR A 40 -17.18 -2.03 -5.07
CA THR A 40 -16.99 -3.32 -4.42
C THR A 40 -16.91 -3.17 -2.90
N SER A 41 -16.23 -2.14 -2.39
CA SER A 41 -16.16 -1.85 -0.95
C SER A 41 -17.55 -1.65 -0.34
N LYS A 42 -18.39 -0.83 -0.99
CA LYS A 42 -19.79 -0.60 -0.57
C LYS A 42 -20.61 -1.89 -0.60
N LEU A 43 -20.46 -2.71 -1.64
CA LEU A 43 -21.18 -3.98 -1.77
C LEU A 43 -20.77 -4.98 -0.67
N VAL A 44 -19.48 -5.09 -0.38
CA VAL A 44 -18.97 -5.96 0.67
C VAL A 44 -19.41 -5.48 2.05
N TYR A 45 -19.36 -4.17 2.32
CA TYR A 45 -19.93 -3.58 3.53
C TYR A 45 -21.41 -3.95 3.66
N GLY A 46 -22.19 -3.73 2.59
CA GLY A 46 -23.60 -4.08 2.54
C GLY A 46 -23.82 -5.54 2.88
N LEU A 47 -23.11 -6.46 2.22
CA LEU A 47 -23.29 -7.90 2.37
C LEU A 47 -22.90 -8.45 3.75
N LEU A 48 -21.83 -7.93 4.35
CA LEU A 48 -21.22 -8.51 5.56
C LEU A 48 -21.55 -7.75 6.84
N SER A 49 -21.76 -6.44 6.76
CA SER A 49 -21.90 -5.56 7.92
C SER A 49 -23.31 -5.00 8.10
N ASP A 50 -24.03 -4.75 6.99
CA ASP A 50 -25.34 -4.09 6.99
C ASP A 50 -26.50 -5.00 6.52
N SER A 51 -26.22 -6.28 6.27
CA SER A 51 -27.19 -7.18 5.64
C SER A 51 -27.60 -8.36 6.50
N ARG A 52 -28.87 -8.74 6.31
CA ARG A 52 -29.49 -10.00 6.69
C ARG A 52 -28.95 -11.24 5.94
N TYR A 53 -28.10 -11.05 4.92
CA TYR A 53 -27.55 -12.15 4.11
C TYR A 53 -26.40 -12.87 4.83
N ALA A 54 -25.64 -12.17 5.67
CA ALA A 54 -24.62 -12.80 6.49
C ALA A 54 -25.30 -13.66 7.58
N TYR A 55 -24.88 -14.92 7.72
CA TYR A 55 -25.36 -15.81 8.78
C TYR A 55 -25.20 -15.19 10.18
N ARG A 56 -24.11 -14.44 10.37
CA ARG A 56 -23.86 -13.64 11.56
C ARG A 56 -23.31 -12.27 11.14
N PRO A 57 -24.17 -11.26 10.95
CA PRO A 57 -23.74 -9.92 10.59
C PRO A 57 -22.81 -9.37 11.67
N ARG A 58 -21.72 -8.73 11.25
CA ARG A 58 -20.75 -8.08 12.14
C ARG A 58 -20.81 -6.59 11.85
N PRO A 59 -21.41 -5.77 12.75
CA PRO A 59 -21.51 -4.35 12.49
C PRO A 59 -20.11 -3.75 12.37
N LEU A 60 -19.91 -2.90 11.36
CA LEU A 60 -18.67 -2.13 11.21
C LEU A 60 -18.76 -0.88 12.11
N ASP A 61 -18.73 -1.13 13.41
CA ASP A 61 -18.70 -0.13 14.49
C ASP A 61 -17.27 0.36 14.78
N ALA A 62 -17.11 1.23 15.79
CA ALA A 62 -15.80 1.80 16.13
C ALA A 62 -14.75 0.73 16.48
N ALA A 63 -15.14 -0.29 17.27
CA ALA A 63 -14.24 -1.36 17.66
C ALA A 63 -13.83 -2.23 16.46
N THR A 64 -14.79 -2.58 15.61
CA THR A 64 -14.53 -3.39 14.40
C THR A 64 -13.74 -2.58 13.37
N SER A 65 -13.97 -1.27 13.24
CA SER A 65 -13.16 -0.38 12.40
C SER A 65 -11.69 -0.40 12.79
N GLN A 66 -11.40 -0.28 14.10
CA GLN A 66 -10.03 -0.36 14.61
C GLN A 66 -9.40 -1.73 14.36
N ASP A 67 -10.13 -2.83 14.55
CA ASP A 67 -9.64 -4.18 14.27
C ASP A 67 -9.34 -4.39 12.78
N VAL A 68 -10.22 -3.90 11.88
CA VAL A 68 -10.00 -3.96 10.43
C VAL A 68 -8.74 -3.19 10.04
N PHE A 69 -8.58 -1.97 10.57
CA PHE A 69 -7.40 -1.17 10.28
C PHE A 69 -6.10 -1.82 10.79
N LYS A 70 -6.13 -2.38 12.00
CA LYS A 70 -5.01 -3.14 12.55
C LYS A 70 -4.65 -4.33 11.65
N ARG A 71 -5.64 -5.15 11.27
CA ARG A 71 -5.44 -6.30 10.38
C ARG A 71 -4.91 -5.89 9.01
N TYR A 72 -5.33 -4.73 8.51
CA TYR A 72 -4.80 -4.18 7.27
C TYR A 72 -3.30 -3.87 7.39
N LEU A 73 -2.86 -3.18 8.44
CA LEU A 73 -1.42 -2.95 8.68
C LEU A 73 -0.64 -4.26 8.86
N GLU A 74 -1.20 -5.23 9.60
CA GLU A 74 -0.60 -6.56 9.76
C GLU A 74 -0.51 -7.33 8.44
N SER A 75 -1.48 -7.15 7.53
CA SER A 75 -1.46 -7.78 6.21
C SER A 75 -0.36 -7.21 5.29
N LEU A 76 0.01 -5.94 5.52
CA LEU A 76 1.11 -5.30 4.80
C LEU A 76 2.46 -5.65 5.42
N ASP A 77 2.59 -5.51 6.73
CA ASP A 77 3.87 -5.65 7.43
C ASP A 77 3.75 -6.48 8.72
N SER A 78 3.43 -7.76 8.55
CA SER A 78 3.29 -8.70 9.69
C SER A 78 4.58 -8.81 10.52
N GLY A 79 5.73 -8.81 9.84
CA GLY A 79 7.06 -8.89 10.43
C GLY A 79 7.56 -7.59 11.07
N LYS A 80 6.88 -6.45 10.86
CA LYS A 80 7.26 -5.11 11.35
C LYS A 80 8.65 -4.70 10.88
N GLN A 81 8.94 -4.97 9.60
CA GLN A 81 10.23 -4.75 8.97
C GLN A 81 10.25 -3.50 8.08
N PHE A 82 9.08 -2.98 7.70
CA PHE A 82 8.94 -1.91 6.71
C PHE A 82 8.47 -0.60 7.33
N PHE A 83 7.36 -0.63 8.08
CA PHE A 83 6.82 0.57 8.68
C PHE A 83 7.69 1.05 9.85
N THR A 84 8.06 2.32 9.81
CA THR A 84 8.70 2.98 10.95
C THR A 84 7.66 3.35 12.01
N ARG A 85 8.14 3.67 13.22
CA ARG A 85 7.27 4.19 14.28
C ARG A 85 6.51 5.45 13.84
N ASP A 86 7.20 6.36 13.17
CA ASP A 86 6.63 7.62 12.70
C ASP A 86 5.56 7.39 11.62
N ASP A 87 5.74 6.38 10.74
CA ASP A 87 4.70 5.97 9.78
C ASP A 87 3.44 5.49 10.52
N VAL A 88 3.59 4.61 11.51
CA VAL A 88 2.46 4.06 12.29
C VAL A 88 1.74 5.14 13.09
N GLU A 89 2.48 6.06 13.72
CA GLU A 89 1.92 7.21 14.44
C GLU A 89 1.11 8.12 13.48
N ARG A 90 1.63 8.36 12.26
CA ARG A 90 0.90 9.10 11.22
C ARG A 90 -0.39 8.42 10.81
N PHE A 91 -0.44 7.09 10.78
CA PHE A 91 -1.63 6.35 10.37
C PHE A 91 -2.66 6.15 11.48
N ALA A 92 -2.32 6.36 12.75
CA ALA A 92 -3.19 6.10 13.89
C ALA A 92 -4.61 6.71 13.77
N PRO A 93 -4.81 7.95 13.28
CA PRO A 93 -6.15 8.52 13.11
C PRO A 93 -7.04 7.78 12.10
N LEU A 94 -6.45 6.96 11.21
CA LEU A 94 -7.20 6.20 10.22
C LEU A 94 -8.00 5.06 10.85
N ALA A 95 -7.59 4.55 12.02
CA ALA A 95 -8.25 3.43 12.68
C ALA A 95 -9.75 3.67 12.96
N GLU A 96 -10.11 4.89 13.33
CA GLU A 96 -11.51 5.28 13.56
C GLU A 96 -12.26 5.61 12.27
N ARG A 97 -11.53 6.02 11.22
CA ARG A 97 -12.09 6.43 9.93
C ARG A 97 -12.31 5.27 8.97
N THR A 98 -11.60 4.15 9.13
CA THR A 98 -11.65 2.99 8.24
C THR A 98 -13.06 2.48 8.02
N GLY A 99 -13.87 2.38 9.08
CA GLY A 99 -15.25 1.89 8.97
C GLY A 99 -16.12 2.77 8.06
N ASN A 100 -16.02 4.09 8.22
CA ASN A 100 -16.73 5.04 7.37
C ASN A 100 -16.17 5.04 5.94
N ALA A 101 -14.86 4.94 5.77
CA ALA A 101 -14.20 4.87 4.46
C ALA A 101 -14.67 3.64 3.65
N ILE A 102 -14.77 2.47 4.27
CA ILE A 102 -15.31 1.26 3.63
C ILE A 102 -16.79 1.46 3.27
N ARG A 103 -17.58 2.00 4.21
CA ARG A 103 -19.02 2.27 3.98
C ARG A 103 -19.25 3.24 2.82
N SER A 104 -18.43 4.28 2.69
CA SER A 104 -18.56 5.30 1.65
C SER A 104 -17.76 5.01 0.38
N GLY A 105 -16.92 3.97 0.37
CA GLY A 105 -16.00 3.66 -0.73
C GLY A 105 -14.85 4.66 -0.89
N GLU A 106 -14.61 5.52 0.10
CA GLU A 106 -13.53 6.52 0.10
C GLU A 106 -12.22 5.87 0.56
N LEU A 107 -11.58 5.13 -0.35
CA LEU A 107 -10.46 4.25 -0.02
C LEU A 107 -9.08 4.91 -0.13
N ASP A 108 -8.99 6.15 -0.58
CA ASP A 108 -7.72 6.88 -0.78
C ASP A 108 -6.76 6.79 0.43
N PRO A 109 -7.21 6.93 1.70
CA PRO A 109 -6.30 6.81 2.84
C PRO A 109 -5.64 5.43 2.94
N ALA A 110 -6.30 4.36 2.50
CA ALA A 110 -5.68 3.03 2.47
C ALA A 110 -4.63 2.94 1.34
N PHE A 111 -4.90 3.53 0.18
CA PHE A 111 -3.91 3.58 -0.91
C PHE A 111 -2.66 4.39 -0.52
N GLU A 112 -2.82 5.48 0.25
CA GLU A 112 -1.70 6.24 0.79
C GLU A 112 -0.81 5.38 1.72
N VAL A 113 -1.42 4.61 2.63
CA VAL A 113 -0.67 3.68 3.50
C VAL A 113 0.05 2.62 2.68
N PHE A 114 -0.62 2.04 1.68
CA PHE A 114 -0.01 1.06 0.78
C PHE A 114 1.15 1.63 -0.03
N ALA A 115 1.06 2.89 -0.47
CA ALA A 115 2.14 3.56 -1.18
C ALA A 115 3.38 3.73 -0.29
N VAL A 116 3.19 4.08 1.00
CA VAL A 116 4.31 4.12 1.97
C VAL A 116 4.93 2.74 2.13
N TYR A 117 4.13 1.69 2.31
CA TYR A 117 4.63 0.31 2.40
C TYR A 117 5.50 -0.06 1.19
N ARG A 118 5.03 0.25 -0.02
CA ARG A 118 5.74 -0.04 -1.27
C ARG A 118 7.03 0.75 -1.48
N GLN A 119 7.23 1.86 -0.75
CA GLN A 119 8.43 2.68 -0.83
C GLN A 119 9.56 2.19 0.07
N ARG A 120 9.24 1.41 1.11
CA ARG A 120 10.19 0.83 2.07
C ARG A 120 10.83 -0.43 1.50
#